data_AF-A0A2S6WCF9-F1
#
_entry.id   AF-A0A2S6WCF9-F1
#
_cell.length_a   1.000
_cell.length_b   1.000
_cell.length_c   1.000
_cell.angle_alpha   90.00
_cell.angle_beta   90.00
_cell.angle_gamma   90.00
#
_symmetry.space_group_name_H-M   'P 1'
#
loop_
_entity.id
_entity.type
_entity.pdbx_description
1 polymer ?
#
loop_
_entity_poly.entity_id
_entity_poly.type
_entity_poly.pdbx_seq_one_letter_code
_entity_poly.pdbx_strand_id
1 'polypeptide(L)'
;MPGCAGCEELALRRDRARAAFDGSAVTDANVLLRQHQRDEHGGESAGRRIFRYVPYTIVQDASAQPEYEARCVSGEEEDCGAGSGPCQAPGEVEEWQRRHTQETRHLRYRRSFADYAVLERQG
;
A
#
# COMPACT_ATOMS: atom_id res chain seq x y z
N MET A 1 6.94 31.95 -18.58
CA MET A 1 7.15 33.01 -19.58
C MET A 1 6.82 32.47 -20.96
N PRO A 2 5.73 32.94 -21.60
CA PRO A 2 5.46 32.61 -23.00
C PRO A 2 6.51 33.27 -23.92
N GLY A 3 6.99 32.54 -24.94
CA GLY A 3 7.93 33.05 -25.95
C GLY A 3 9.42 32.92 -25.59
N CYS A 4 9.78 32.20 -24.53
CA CYS A 4 11.18 31.91 -24.24
C CYS A 4 11.64 30.66 -25.01
N ALA A 5 12.58 30.85 -25.94
CA ALA A 5 13.13 29.77 -26.78
C ALA A 5 13.66 28.57 -25.95
N GLY A 6 14.35 28.84 -24.83
CA GLY A 6 14.87 27.77 -23.96
C GLY A 6 13.77 26.95 -23.27
N CYS A 7 12.68 27.60 -22.86
CA CYS A 7 11.50 26.89 -22.32
C CYS A 7 10.83 26.01 -23.38
N GLU A 8 10.70 26.52 -24.60
CA GLU A 8 10.06 25.82 -25.71
C GLU A 8 10.89 24.62 -26.19
N GLU A 9 12.21 24.78 -26.31
CA GLU A 9 13.12 23.69 -26.67
C GLU A 9 13.05 22.52 -25.66
N LEU A 10 13.08 22.83 -24.37
CA LEU A 10 13.00 21.81 -23.32
C LEU A 10 11.61 21.15 -23.25
N ALA A 11 10.54 21.88 -23.56
CA ALA A 11 9.20 21.33 -23.69
C ALA A 11 9.11 20.35 -24.87
N LEU A 12 9.64 20.73 -26.04
CA LEU A 12 9.70 19.87 -27.23
C LEU A 12 10.53 18.61 -26.98
N ARG A 13 11.68 18.74 -26.30
CA ARG A 13 12.52 17.60 -25.89
C ARG A 13 11.75 16.62 -25.01
N ARG A 14 11.00 17.12 -24.03
CA ARG A 14 10.15 16.30 -23.15
C ARG A 14 9.06 15.59 -23.93
N ASP A 15 8.39 16.28 -24.85
CA ASP A 15 7.27 15.71 -25.61
C ASP A 15 7.76 14.62 -26.59
N ARG A 16 8.96 14.80 -27.19
CA ARG A 16 9.63 13.76 -27.95
C ARG A 16 9.97 12.53 -27.10
N ALA A 17 10.49 12.75 -25.89
CA ALA A 17 10.80 11.66 -24.97
C ALA A 17 9.54 10.89 -24.53
N ARG A 18 8.42 11.59 -24.29
CA ARG A 18 7.12 10.95 -24.03
C ARG A 18 6.64 10.11 -25.20
N ALA A 19 6.73 10.63 -26.42
CA ALA A 19 6.34 9.90 -27.64
C ALA A 19 7.21 8.64 -27.87
N ALA A 20 8.47 8.66 -27.42
CA ALA A 20 9.38 7.52 -27.46
C ALA A 20 9.27 6.59 -26.23
N PHE A 21 8.39 6.90 -25.26
CA PHE A 21 8.27 6.19 -23.99
C PHE A 21 9.56 6.12 -23.15
N ASP A 22 10.44 7.12 -23.28
CA ASP A 22 11.69 7.21 -22.50
C ASP A 22 11.45 8.04 -21.22
N GLY A 23 11.17 7.34 -20.12
CA GLY A 23 10.92 7.97 -18.82
C GLY A 23 12.12 8.72 -18.24
N SER A 24 13.34 8.30 -18.56
CA SER A 24 14.57 8.96 -18.10
C SER A 24 14.73 10.30 -18.79
N ALA A 25 14.61 10.33 -20.11
CA ALA A 25 14.72 11.57 -20.88
C ALA A 25 13.59 12.57 -20.56
N VAL A 26 12.39 12.10 -20.23
CA VAL A 26 11.30 12.95 -19.72
C VAL A 26 11.70 13.60 -18.38
N THR A 27 12.33 12.82 -17.49
CA THR A 27 12.77 13.30 -16.18
C THR A 27 13.86 14.36 -16.34
N ASP A 28 14.87 14.11 -17.17
CA ASP A 28 15.96 15.05 -17.46
C ASP A 28 15.45 16.37 -18.04
N ALA A 29 14.55 16.31 -19.02
CA ALA A 29 13.96 17.51 -19.63
C ALA A 29 13.19 18.36 -18.59
N ASN A 30 12.49 17.72 -17.64
CA ASN A 30 11.82 18.43 -16.55
C ASN A 30 12.80 19.07 -15.55
N VAL A 31 13.92 18.39 -15.25
CA VAL A 31 14.97 18.94 -14.39
C VAL A 31 15.60 20.18 -15.03
N LEU A 32 15.99 20.08 -16.30
CA LEU A 32 16.58 21.19 -17.06
C LEU A 32 15.60 22.37 -17.21
N LEU A 33 14.31 22.10 -17.48
CA LEU A 33 13.31 23.15 -17.59
C LEU A 33 13.15 23.93 -16.27
N ARG A 34 13.10 23.23 -15.13
CA ARG A 34 13.04 23.86 -13.81
C ARG A 34 14.31 24.67 -13.50
N GLN A 35 15.47 24.17 -13.89
CA GLN A 35 16.74 24.89 -13.73
C GLN A 35 16.75 26.18 -14.55
N HIS A 36 16.43 26.11 -15.85
CA HIS A 36 16.34 27.28 -16.73
C HIS A 36 15.33 28.33 -16.23
N GLN A 37 14.16 27.88 -15.74
CA GLN A 37 13.16 28.78 -15.15
C GLN A 37 13.66 29.51 -13.91
N ARG A 38 14.47 28.85 -13.08
CA ARG A 38 15.08 29.48 -11.90
C ARG A 38 16.14 30.50 -12.28
N ASP A 39 17.00 30.15 -13.23
CA ASP A 39 18.18 30.95 -13.58
C ASP A 39 17.80 32.18 -14.43
N GLU A 40 16.90 32.01 -15.42
CA GLU A 40 16.62 33.04 -16.43
C GLU A 40 15.32 33.82 -16.16
N HIS A 41 14.35 33.20 -15.47
CA HIS A 41 13.00 33.76 -15.32
C HIS A 41 12.65 34.15 -13.88
N GLY A 42 13.62 34.04 -12.96
CA GLY A 42 13.39 34.28 -11.53
C GLY A 42 12.26 33.43 -10.97
N GLY A 43 12.03 32.25 -11.57
CA GLY A 43 10.89 31.39 -11.26
C GLY A 43 10.79 31.20 -9.76
N GLU A 44 9.58 31.40 -9.21
CA GLU A 44 9.34 31.23 -7.78
C GLU A 44 10.04 29.96 -7.35
N SER A 45 11.02 30.12 -6.46
CA SER A 45 11.59 28.97 -5.77
C SER A 45 10.40 28.37 -5.07
N ALA A 46 9.80 27.30 -5.64
CA ALA A 46 8.80 26.52 -4.95
C ALA A 46 9.51 26.09 -3.68
N GLY A 47 9.25 26.80 -2.58
CA GLY A 47 10.16 26.86 -1.44
C GLY A 47 10.58 25.46 -1.07
N ARG A 48 11.88 25.23 -0.85
CA ARG A 48 12.45 23.89 -0.65
C ARG A 48 11.52 23.09 0.26
N ARG A 49 10.75 22.15 -0.31
CA ARG A 49 9.82 21.34 0.47
C ARG A 49 10.67 20.42 1.34
N ILE A 50 10.66 20.66 2.65
CA ILE A 50 11.38 19.81 3.58
C ILE A 50 10.44 18.67 3.95
N PHE A 51 10.65 17.51 3.32
CA PHE A 51 10.06 16.26 3.77
C PHE A 51 10.81 15.83 5.03
N ARG A 52 10.29 16.20 6.20
CA ARG A 52 10.83 15.74 7.49
C ARG A 52 10.26 14.36 7.79
N TYR A 53 11.13 13.44 8.18
CA TYR A 53 10.70 12.19 8.78
C TYR A 53 9.88 12.50 10.05
N VAL A 54 8.70 11.89 10.16
CA VAL A 54 7.86 11.94 11.35
C VAL A 54 7.88 10.53 11.94
N PRO A 55 8.46 10.32 13.12
CA PRO A 55 8.47 9.01 13.74
C PRO A 55 7.04 8.61 14.10
N TYR A 56 6.69 7.35 13.82
CA TYR A 56 5.41 6.77 14.14
C TYR A 56 5.59 5.37 14.70
N THR A 57 4.65 4.95 15.53
CA THR A 57 4.49 3.57 16.01
C THR A 57 3.17 3.03 15.49
N ILE A 58 3.16 1.76 15.12
CA ILE A 58 1.93 1.02 14.83
C ILE A 58 1.54 0.30 16.12
N VAL A 59 0.37 0.60 16.65
CA VAL A 59 -0.18 -0.02 17.87
C VAL A 59 -1.55 -0.62 17.59
N GLN A 60 -1.95 -1.61 18.39
CA GLN A 60 -3.29 -2.19 18.29
C GLN A 60 -4.35 -1.14 18.66
N ASP A 61 -5.42 -1.09 17.88
CA ASP A 61 -6.60 -0.26 18.10
C ASP A 61 -7.43 -0.85 19.25
N ALA A 62 -7.44 -0.16 20.39
CA ALA A 62 -8.21 -0.57 21.56
C ALA A 62 -9.73 -0.40 21.41
N SER A 63 -10.19 0.32 20.38
CA SER A 63 -11.60 0.56 20.10
C SER A 63 -12.25 -0.50 19.21
N ALA A 64 -11.43 -1.33 18.55
CA ALA A 64 -11.90 -2.38 17.65
C ALA A 64 -11.59 -3.78 18.21
N GLN A 65 -12.57 -4.67 18.14
CA GLN A 65 -12.40 -6.05 18.55
C GLN A 65 -11.67 -6.84 17.45
N PRO A 66 -10.79 -7.80 17.82
CA PRO A 66 -10.16 -8.66 16.85
C PRO A 66 -11.13 -9.69 16.28
N GLU A 67 -10.84 -10.13 15.07
CA GLU A 67 -11.60 -11.15 14.35
C GLU A 67 -10.80 -12.46 14.25
N TYR A 68 -11.50 -13.56 14.42
CA TYR A 68 -10.95 -14.92 14.36
C TYR A 68 -11.67 -15.69 13.27
N GLU A 69 -10.95 -16.43 12.45
CA GLU A 69 -11.55 -17.35 11.49
C GLU A 69 -10.73 -18.65 11.45
N ALA A 70 -11.39 -19.77 11.16
CA ALA A 70 -10.70 -20.97 10.71
C ALA A 70 -11.25 -21.47 9.38
N ARG A 71 -10.36 -22.13 8.64
CA ARG A 71 -10.67 -22.88 7.43
C ARG A 71 -10.17 -24.32 7.55
N CYS A 72 -11.02 -25.27 7.20
CA CYS A 72 -10.63 -26.67 7.06
C CYS A 72 -9.71 -26.81 5.84
N VAL A 73 -8.49 -27.26 6.08
CA VAL A 73 -7.47 -27.56 5.06
C VAL A 73 -7.11 -29.05 5.10
N SER A 74 -8.09 -29.85 5.50
CA SER A 74 -8.04 -31.30 5.40
C SER A 74 -8.59 -31.71 4.03
N GLY A 75 -8.05 -32.78 3.49
CA GLY A 75 -8.35 -33.28 2.14
C GLY A 75 -7.06 -33.83 1.54
N GLU A 76 -7.18 -34.91 0.76
CA GLU A 76 -6.02 -35.61 0.20
C GLU A 76 -5.59 -35.02 -1.14
N GLU A 77 -6.56 -34.65 -1.99
CA GLU A 77 -6.33 -34.01 -3.30
C GLU A 77 -6.62 -32.50 -3.27
N GLU A 78 -7.70 -32.11 -2.59
CA GLU A 78 -8.15 -30.73 -2.47
C GLU A 78 -8.64 -30.43 -1.06
N ASP A 79 -8.37 -29.21 -0.60
CA ASP A 79 -8.82 -28.76 0.72
C ASP A 79 -10.36 -28.78 0.77
N CYS A 80 -10.91 -29.36 1.83
CA CYS A 80 -12.34 -29.33 2.15
C CYS A 80 -12.90 -27.89 2.12
N GLY A 81 -12.09 -26.90 2.51
CA GLY A 81 -12.38 -25.48 2.28
C GLY A 81 -13.47 -24.88 3.17
N ALA A 82 -14.23 -25.69 3.91
CA ALA A 82 -15.24 -25.23 4.86
C ALA A 82 -14.63 -24.24 5.87
N GLY A 83 -15.32 -23.15 6.18
CA GLY A 83 -14.85 -22.12 7.10
C GLY A 83 -15.83 -21.80 8.22
N SER A 84 -15.31 -21.32 9.34
CA SER A 84 -16.14 -20.78 10.43
C SER A 84 -16.79 -19.46 10.06
N GLY A 85 -16.19 -18.73 9.11
CA GLY A 85 -16.41 -17.30 8.94
C GLY A 85 -15.77 -16.48 10.07
N PRO A 86 -15.92 -15.14 10.03
CA PRO A 86 -15.42 -14.26 11.08
C PRO A 86 -16.18 -14.47 12.40
N CYS A 87 -15.42 -14.66 13.48
CA CYS A 87 -15.89 -14.81 14.86
C CYS A 87 -15.26 -13.73 15.74
N GLN A 88 -15.96 -13.34 16.80
CA GLN A 88 -15.48 -12.30 17.73
C GLN A 88 -14.68 -12.90 18.89
N ALA A 89 -14.79 -14.21 19.11
CA ALA A 89 -14.02 -14.93 20.12
C ALA A 89 -13.34 -16.19 19.55
N PRO A 90 -12.17 -16.58 20.08
CA PRO A 90 -11.48 -17.80 19.67
C PRO A 90 -12.28 -19.07 19.99
N GLY A 91 -13.13 -19.03 21.03
CA GLY A 91 -13.97 -20.17 21.42
C GLY A 91 -15.01 -20.54 20.37
N GLU A 92 -15.58 -19.56 19.65
CA GLU A 92 -16.55 -19.82 18.58
C GLU A 92 -15.90 -20.58 17.41
N VAL A 93 -14.64 -20.24 17.09
CA VAL A 93 -13.84 -20.95 16.09
C VAL A 93 -13.56 -22.39 16.53
N GLU A 94 -13.25 -22.60 17.81
CA GLU A 94 -12.96 -23.91 18.38
C GLU A 94 -14.20 -24.81 18.44
N GLU A 95 -15.37 -24.24 18.75
CA GLU A 95 -16.66 -24.92 18.68
C GLU A 95 -16.98 -25.34 17.24
N TRP A 96 -16.75 -24.45 16.27
CA TRP A 96 -16.92 -24.77 14.86
C TRP A 96 -15.98 -25.91 14.42
N GLN A 97 -14.69 -25.87 14.77
CA GLN A 97 -13.73 -26.93 14.47
C GLN A 97 -14.15 -28.27 15.09
N ARG A 98 -14.61 -28.25 16.34
CA ARG A 98 -15.10 -29.44 17.04
C ARG A 98 -16.27 -30.07 16.30
N ARG A 99 -17.29 -29.27 15.93
CA ARG A 99 -18.46 -29.74 15.19
C ARG A 99 -18.07 -30.28 13.80
N HIS A 100 -17.25 -29.54 13.06
CA HIS A 100 -16.77 -29.97 11.74
C HIS A 100 -16.00 -31.30 11.79
N THR A 101 -15.15 -31.48 12.80
CA THR A 101 -14.43 -32.74 13.04
C THR A 101 -15.39 -33.89 13.35
N GLN A 102 -16.44 -33.64 14.13
CA GLN A 102 -17.45 -34.65 14.45
C GLN A 102 -18.24 -35.10 13.22
N GLU A 103 -18.42 -34.24 12.23
CA GLU A 103 -19.16 -34.54 11.01
C GLU A 103 -18.27 -35.17 9.93
N THR A 104 -17.07 -34.64 9.74
CA THR A 104 -16.21 -34.95 8.58
C THR A 104 -14.97 -35.77 8.91
N ARG A 105 -14.62 -35.93 10.20
CA ARG A 105 -13.35 -36.51 10.68
C ARG A 105 -12.10 -35.77 10.21
N HIS A 106 -12.26 -34.57 9.65
CA HIS A 106 -11.15 -33.69 9.32
C HIS A 106 -10.46 -33.17 10.59
N LEU A 107 -9.12 -33.14 10.58
CA LEU A 107 -8.30 -32.81 11.77
C LEU A 107 -7.33 -31.65 11.53
N ARG A 108 -7.21 -31.17 10.28
CA ARG A 108 -6.29 -30.10 9.89
C ARG A 108 -7.04 -28.82 9.56
N TYR A 109 -6.70 -27.76 10.28
CA TYR A 109 -7.34 -26.44 10.19
C TYR A 109 -6.28 -25.33 10.09
N ARG A 110 -6.53 -24.33 9.26
CA ARG A 110 -5.80 -23.07 9.22
C ARG A 110 -6.59 -22.02 10.00
N ARG A 111 -5.99 -21.40 11.02
CA ARG A 111 -6.60 -20.27 11.76
C ARG A 111 -6.02 -18.95 11.26
N SER A 112 -6.84 -17.91 11.21
CA SER A 112 -6.44 -16.53 11.03
C SER A 112 -6.94 -15.69 12.21
N PHE A 113 -6.10 -14.75 12.62
CA PHE A 113 -6.38 -13.73 13.62
C PHE A 113 -6.10 -12.38 12.95
N ALA A 114 -7.08 -11.48 13.01
CA ALA A 114 -6.95 -10.13 12.50
C ALA A 114 -7.30 -9.14 13.61
N ASP A 115 -6.32 -8.35 14.04
CA ASP A 115 -6.55 -7.18 14.86
C ASP A 115 -6.51 -5.90 14.01
N TYR A 116 -7.02 -4.83 14.59
CA TYR A 116 -7.01 -3.50 14.00
C TYR A 116 -5.84 -2.73 14.58
N ALA A 117 -5.16 -1.93 13.77
CA ALA A 117 -4.00 -1.15 14.20
C ALA A 117 -4.11 0.31 13.78
N VAL A 118 -3.64 1.21 14.63
CA VAL A 118 -3.55 2.65 14.40
C VAL A 118 -2.10 3.12 14.34
N LEU A 119 -1.82 4.14 13.52
CA LEU A 119 -0.53 4.82 13.50
C LEU A 119 -0.54 5.99 14.48
N GLU A 120 0.26 5.89 15.53
CA GLU A 120 0.47 6.98 16.48
C GLU A 120 1.79 7.68 16.20
N ARG A 121 1.80 9.01 16.29
CA ARG A 121 3.05 9.78 16.20
C ARG A 121 3.84 9.55 17.48
N GLN A 122 5.12 9.16 17.36
CA GLN A 122 6.00 9.12 18.53
C GLN A 122 6.26 10.56 18.99
N GLY A 123 5.90 10.84 20.24
CA GLY A 123 6.11 12.14 20.89
C GLY A 123 7.56 12.40 21.24
#